data_AF-X0V4I0-F1
#
_entry.id   AF-X0V4I0-F1
#
_cell.length_a   1.000
_cell.length_b   1.000
_cell.length_c   1.000
_cell.angle_alpha   90.00
_cell.angle_beta   90.00
_cell.angle_gamma   90.00
#
_symmetry.space_group_name_H-M   'P 1'
#
loop_
_entity.id
_entity.type
_entity.pdbx_description
1 polymer ?
#
loop_
_entity_poly.entity_id
_entity_poly.type
_entity_poly.pdbx_seq_one_letter_code
_entity_poly.pdbx_strand_id
1 'polypeptide(L)'
;MNVSEWQKLVFQEYIKNGYAERWTKEYFESHPLEFDLLIDLAEVGLINTEVSELLEDIRLNNQKKYGEECSDIIIRVLNFCNRKGIDLEPHLLKKHVKNQEREYLHGKTM
;
A
#
# COMPACT_ATOMS: atom_id res chain seq x y z
N MET A 1 -6.58 18.60 26.81
CA MET A 1 -5.52 17.64 26.44
C MET A 1 -5.28 17.75 24.95
N ASN A 2 -4.07 18.05 24.50
CA ASN A 2 -3.71 18.15 23.08
C ASN A 2 -3.16 16.83 22.53
N VAL A 3 -2.95 16.75 21.21
CA VAL A 3 -2.53 15.53 20.51
C VAL A 3 -1.19 15.00 21.03
N SER A 4 -0.27 15.88 21.40
CA SER A 4 1.05 15.51 21.94
C SER A 4 0.95 14.89 23.34
N GLU A 5 -0.03 15.31 24.14
CA GLU A 5 -0.33 14.72 25.44
C GLU A 5 -0.97 13.32 25.28
N TRP A 6 -1.83 13.17 24.27
CA TRP A 6 -2.38 11.86 23.87
C TRP A 6 -1.31 10.88 23.41
N GLN A 7 -0.37 11.32 22.57
CA GLN A 7 0.73 10.48 22.10
C GLN A 7 1.60 9.95 23.25
N LYS A 8 1.87 10.79 24.26
CA LYS A 8 2.62 10.37 25.45
C LYS A 8 1.84 9.36 26.28
N LEU A 9 0.55 9.56 26.47
CA LEU A 9 -0.30 8.66 27.25
C LEU A 9 -0.42 7.28 26.59
N VAL A 10 -0.69 7.24 25.28
CA VAL A 10 -0.77 5.99 24.49
C VAL A 10 0.57 5.26 24.48
N PHE A 11 1.68 5.97 24.33
CA PHE A 11 3.00 5.35 24.34
C PHE A 11 3.37 4.81 25.73
N GLN A 12 3.03 5.52 26.81
CA GLN A 12 3.22 5.03 28.18
C GLN A 12 2.43 3.73 28.43
N GLU A 13 1.21 3.64 27.94
CA GLU A 13 0.40 2.42 28.03
C GLU A 13 0.98 1.29 27.17
N TYR A 14 1.49 1.62 25.98
CA TYR A 14 2.19 0.68 25.09
C TYR A 14 3.44 0.08 25.75
N ILE A 15 4.27 0.90 26.42
CA ILE A 15 5.42 0.42 27.21
C ILE A 15 4.95 -0.41 28.40
N LYS A 16 3.96 0.07 29.17
CA LYS A 16 3.44 -0.60 30.38
C LYS A 16 2.93 -2.02 30.10
N ASN A 17 2.37 -2.23 28.91
CA ASN A 17 1.85 -3.53 28.49
C ASN A 17 2.91 -4.45 27.85
N GLY A 18 4.20 -4.09 27.90
CA GLY A 18 5.31 -4.92 27.42
C GLY A 18 5.45 -4.97 25.89
N TYR A 19 4.64 -4.23 25.13
CA TYR A 19 4.67 -4.30 23.67
C TYR A 19 5.96 -3.75 23.03
N ALA A 20 6.71 -2.92 23.74
CA ALA A 20 8.02 -2.45 23.29
C ALA A 20 9.10 -3.53 23.36
N GLU A 21 8.94 -4.53 24.22
CA GLU A 21 9.89 -5.65 24.38
C GLU A 21 9.86 -6.59 23.17
N ARG A 22 8.82 -6.50 22.32
CA ARG A 22 8.70 -7.24 21.05
C ARG A 22 9.74 -6.82 20.01
N TRP A 23 10.28 -5.61 20.12
CA TRP A 23 11.15 -5.00 19.11
C TRP A 23 12.59 -4.91 19.63
N THR A 24 13.18 -6.06 19.96
CA THR A 24 14.56 -6.12 20.48
C THR A 24 15.59 -5.78 19.41
N LYS A 25 16.76 -5.30 19.84
CA LYS A 25 17.92 -5.15 18.95
C LYS A 25 18.26 -6.46 18.24
N GLU A 26 18.17 -7.60 18.93
CA GLU A 26 18.28 -8.95 18.37
C GLU A 26 17.20 -9.28 17.33
N TYR A 27 15.95 -8.82 17.48
CA TYR A 27 14.91 -9.01 16.47
C TYR A 27 15.26 -8.28 15.16
N PHE A 28 15.75 -7.03 15.24
CA PHE A 28 16.19 -6.27 14.08
C PHE A 28 17.52 -6.80 13.48
N GLU A 29 18.41 -7.33 14.31
CA GLU A 29 19.67 -7.93 13.86
C GLU A 29 19.47 -9.34 13.25
N SER A 30 18.46 -10.09 13.70
CA SER A 30 18.08 -11.42 13.17
C SER A 30 17.11 -11.36 12.00
N HIS A 31 16.43 -10.22 11.81
CA HIS A 31 15.62 -9.91 10.64
C HIS A 31 16.20 -8.65 9.98
N PRO A 32 17.39 -8.74 9.36
CA PRO A 32 17.84 -7.66 8.51
C PRO A 32 16.75 -7.47 7.46
N LEU A 33 15.99 -6.38 7.58
CA LEU A 33 15.23 -5.88 6.46
C LEU A 33 16.27 -5.66 5.37
N GLU A 34 16.33 -6.56 4.40
CA GLU A 34 17.13 -6.33 3.22
C GLU A 34 16.69 -4.97 2.69
N PHE A 35 17.65 -4.09 2.42
CA PHE A 35 17.40 -2.71 2.01
C PHE A 35 16.35 -2.63 0.88
N ASP A 36 16.33 -3.64 0.02
CA ASP A 36 15.34 -3.86 -1.03
C ASP A 36 13.91 -4.01 -0.53
N LEU A 37 13.67 -4.73 0.58
CA LEU A 37 12.33 -4.87 1.18
C LEU A 37 11.81 -3.53 1.72
N LEU A 38 12.67 -2.71 2.32
CA LEU A 38 12.27 -1.37 2.78
C LEU A 38 11.90 -0.48 1.59
N ILE A 39 12.67 -0.53 0.50
CA ILE A 39 12.38 0.21 -0.73
C ILE A 39 11.08 -0.29 -1.37
N ASP A 40 10.89 -1.61 -1.46
CA ASP A 40 9.66 -2.22 -1.99
C ASP A 40 8.43 -1.72 -1.21
N LEU A 41 8.50 -1.70 0.13
CA LEU A 41 7.43 -1.19 0.98
C LEU A 41 7.19 0.31 0.78
N ALA A 42 8.24 1.11 0.64
CA ALA A 42 8.14 2.54 0.41
C ALA A 42 7.47 2.86 -0.93
N GLU A 43 7.86 2.19 -2.01
CA GLU A 43 7.28 2.40 -3.34
C GLU A 43 5.82 1.93 -3.43
N VAL A 44 5.48 0.79 -2.82
CA VAL A 44 4.08 0.37 -2.70
C VAL A 44 3.28 1.36 -1.84
N GLY A 45 3.92 1.93 -0.82
CA GLY A 45 3.36 3.04 -0.05
C GLY A 45 2.99 4.25 -0.90
N LEU A 46 3.84 4.62 -1.87
CA LEU A 46 3.56 5.72 -2.81
C LEU A 46 2.40 5.39 -3.75
N ILE A 47 2.22 4.14 -4.18
CA ILE A 47 1.00 3.76 -4.93
C ILE A 47 -0.24 4.04 -4.07
N ASN A 48 -0.18 3.73 -2.78
CA ASN A 48 -1.28 3.95 -1.85
C ASN A 48 -1.57 5.45 -1.59
N THR A 49 -0.57 6.32 -1.71
CA THR A 49 -0.81 7.77 -1.60
C THR A 49 -1.64 8.27 -2.78
N GLU A 50 -1.33 7.89 -4.02
CA GLU A 50 -2.12 8.32 -5.20
C GLU A 50 -3.56 7.78 -5.15
N VAL A 51 -3.75 6.57 -4.62
CA VAL A 51 -5.11 6.03 -4.35
C VAL A 51 -5.84 6.89 -3.31
N SER A 52 -5.14 7.38 -2.30
CA SER A 52 -5.72 8.23 -1.26
C SER A 52 -6.09 9.62 -1.80
N GLU A 53 -5.31 10.16 -2.74
CA GLU A 53 -5.63 11.40 -3.46
C GLU A 53 -6.89 11.25 -4.32
N LEU A 54 -7.00 10.15 -5.08
CA LEU A 54 -8.24 9.82 -5.80
C LEU A 54 -9.44 9.68 -4.85
N LEU A 55 -9.28 9.02 -3.70
CA LEU A 55 -10.35 8.88 -2.70
C LEU A 55 -10.81 10.23 -2.15
N GLU A 56 -9.87 11.15 -1.91
CA GLU A 56 -10.17 12.50 -1.46
C GLU A 56 -10.93 13.29 -2.52
N ASP A 57 -10.52 13.22 -3.78
CA ASP A 57 -11.25 13.85 -4.88
C ASP A 57 -12.63 13.24 -5.07
N ILE A 58 -12.80 11.94 -4.86
CA ILE A 58 -14.12 11.29 -4.84
C ILE A 58 -14.98 11.85 -3.72
N ARG A 59 -14.43 11.99 -2.52
CA ARG A 59 -15.12 12.54 -1.34
C ARG A 59 -15.56 13.99 -1.57
N LEU A 60 -14.77 14.77 -2.30
CA LEU A 60 -15.04 16.16 -2.66
C LEU A 60 -15.85 16.32 -3.96
N ASN A 61 -16.20 15.22 -4.63
CA ASN A 61 -16.86 15.20 -5.94
C ASN A 61 -16.10 16.00 -7.02
N ASN A 62 -14.76 15.97 -6.97
CA ASN A 62 -13.87 16.68 -7.88
C ASN A 62 -13.51 15.82 -9.11
N GLN A 63 -14.53 15.50 -9.92
CA GLN A 63 -14.38 14.59 -11.06
C GLN A 63 -13.36 15.04 -12.11
N LYS A 64 -13.00 16.33 -12.15
CA LYS A 64 -12.00 16.88 -13.08
C LYS A 64 -10.60 16.31 -12.85
N LYS A 65 -10.31 15.86 -11.63
CA LYS A 65 -9.02 15.32 -11.22
C LYS A 65 -8.91 13.81 -11.34
N TYR A 66 -10.02 13.07 -11.44
CA TYR A 66 -9.98 11.60 -11.45
C TYR A 66 -9.07 11.03 -12.52
N GLY A 67 -9.03 11.64 -13.71
CA GLY A 67 -8.15 11.18 -14.79
C GLY A 67 -6.67 11.35 -14.47
N GLU A 68 -6.30 12.43 -13.78
CA GLU A 68 -4.94 12.72 -13.30
C GLU A 68 -4.55 11.70 -12.22
N GLU A 69 -5.35 11.56 -11.17
CA GLU A 69 -5.08 10.64 -10.07
C GLU A 69 -5.04 9.16 -10.52
N CYS A 70 -5.95 8.75 -11.42
CA CYS A 70 -5.87 7.42 -12.04
C CYS A 70 -4.57 7.22 -12.83
N SER A 71 -4.08 8.27 -13.50
CA SER A 71 -2.82 8.20 -14.25
C SER A 71 -1.62 8.08 -13.30
N ASP A 72 -1.62 8.82 -12.20
CA ASP A 72 -0.55 8.78 -11.21
C ASP A 72 -0.45 7.40 -10.55
N ILE A 73 -1.58 6.77 -10.22
CA ILE A 73 -1.62 5.37 -9.75
C ILE A 73 -0.93 4.43 -10.75
N ILE A 74 -1.27 4.53 -12.04
CA ILE A 74 -0.69 3.67 -13.07
C ILE A 74 0.82 3.93 -13.22
N ILE A 75 1.25 5.18 -13.21
CA ILE A 75 2.66 5.55 -13.29
C ILE A 75 3.45 4.97 -12.12
N ARG A 76 2.93 5.03 -10.89
CA ARG A 76 3.59 4.43 -9.71
C ARG A 76 3.72 2.91 -9.82
N VAL A 77 2.68 2.24 -10.30
CA VAL A 77 2.72 0.78 -10.55
C VAL A 77 3.79 0.43 -11.58
N LEU A 78 3.85 1.17 -12.70
CA LEU A 78 4.85 0.95 -13.75
C LEU A 78 6.27 1.18 -13.25
N ASN A 79 6.51 2.22 -12.46
CA ASN A 79 7.82 2.51 -11.86
C ASN A 79 8.29 1.37 -10.94
N PHE A 80 7.41 0.89 -10.06
CA PHE A 80 7.70 -0.24 -9.17
C PHE A 80 8.06 -1.49 -9.98
N CYS A 81 7.24 -1.86 -10.97
CA CYS A 81 7.50 -3.04 -11.80
C CYS A 81 8.82 -2.92 -12.56
N ASN A 82 9.11 -1.76 -13.15
CA ASN A 82 10.34 -1.52 -13.89
C ASN A 82 11.59 -1.66 -13.00
N ARG A 83 11.58 -1.10 -11.77
CA ARG A 83 12.70 -1.25 -10.83
C ARG A 83 12.92 -2.72 -10.45
N LYS A 84 11.84 -3.50 -10.27
CA LYS A 84 11.93 -4.94 -9.96
C LYS A 84 12.32 -5.81 -11.16
N GLY A 85 12.51 -5.22 -12.34
CA GLY A 85 12.76 -5.97 -13.58
C GLY A 85 11.56 -6.82 -14.02
N ILE A 86 10.35 -6.42 -13.63
CA ILE A 86 9.10 -7.10 -13.99
C ILE A 86 8.55 -6.47 -15.27
N ASP A 87 8.49 -7.25 -16.34
CA ASP A 87 7.73 -6.90 -17.53
C ASP A 87 6.23 -7.09 -17.25
N LEU A 88 5.51 -5.98 -17.07
CA LEU A 88 4.13 -6.00 -16.62
C LEU A 88 3.13 -6.41 -17.73
N GLU A 89 3.46 -6.18 -19.00
CA GLU A 89 2.57 -6.42 -20.14
C GLU A 89 2.09 -7.88 -20.26
N PRO A 90 2.97 -8.90 -20.29
CA PRO A 90 2.54 -10.30 -20.37
C PRO A 90 1.74 -10.73 -19.13
N HIS A 91 2.03 -10.14 -17.96
CA HIS A 91 1.27 -10.39 -16.74
C HIS A 91 -0.15 -9.82 -16.83
N LEU A 92 -0.31 -8.61 -17.37
CA LEU A 92 -1.59 -7.96 -17.60
C LEU A 92 -2.44 -8.74 -18.61
N LEU A 93 -1.86 -9.12 -19.76
CA LEU A 93 -2.56 -9.90 -20.78
C LEU A 93 -3.06 -11.24 -20.23
N LYS A 94 -2.17 -11.99 -19.56
CA LYS A 94 -2.53 -13.25 -18.91
C LYS A 94 -3.64 -13.06 -17.87
N LYS A 95 -3.59 -11.98 -17.09
CA LYS A 95 -4.61 -11.68 -16.09
C LYS A 95 -5.95 -11.29 -16.73
N HIS A 96 -5.92 -10.54 -17.83
CA HIS A 96 -7.11 -10.13 -18.57
C HIS A 96 -7.85 -11.33 -19.15
N VAL A 97 -7.14 -12.24 -19.84
CA VAL A 97 -7.71 -13.50 -20.37
C VAL A 97 -8.34 -14.31 -19.24
N LYS A 98 -7.61 -14.53 -18.14
CA LYS A 98 -8.13 -15.23 -16.97
C LYS A 98 -9.38 -14.55 -16.38
N ASN A 99 -9.47 -13.23 -16.40
CA ASN A 99 -10.63 -12.51 -15.89
C ASN A 99 -11.85 -12.64 -16.81
N GLN A 100 -11.67 -12.78 -18.12
CA GLN A 100 -12.77 -13.06 -19.07
C GLN A 100 -13.34 -14.46 -18.88
N GLU A 101 -12.50 -15.41 -18.48
CA GLU A 101 -12.90 -16.79 -18.17
C GLU A 101 -13.53 -16.94 -16.77
N ARG A 102 -13.54 -15.88 -15.95
CA ARG A 102 -14.20 -15.93 -14.63
C ARG A 102 -15.71 -15.91 -14.81
N GLU A 103 -16.37 -16.95 -14.32
CA GLU A 103 -17.81 -16.91 -14.09
C GLU A 103 -18.19 -15.69 -13.26
N TYR A 104 -19.30 -15.05 -13.63
CA TYR A 104 -19.82 -13.87 -12.95
C TYR A 104 -19.99 -14.16 -11.45
N LEU A 105 -19.40 -13.31 -10.59
CA LEU A 105 -19.50 -13.36 -9.12
C LEU A 105 -18.98 -14.63 -8.41
N HIS A 106 -17.97 -15.34 -8.95
CA HIS A 106 -17.42 -16.54 -8.26
C HIS A 106 -18.53 -17.54 -7.86
N GLY A 107 -19.53 -17.75 -8.71
CA GLY A 107 -20.64 -18.66 -8.43
C GLY A 107 -21.63 -18.19 -7.36
N LYS A 108 -21.59 -16.91 -6.94
CA LYS A 108 -22.68 -16.32 -6.16
C LYS A 108 -23.81 -15.91 -7.10
N THR A 109 -24.76 -16.81 -7.29
CA THR A 109 -26.08 -16.49 -7.83
C THR A 109 -26.74 -15.40 -6.98
N MET A 110 -27.34 -14.40 -7.63
CA MET A 110 -28.18 -13.39 -6.96
C MET A 110 -29.29 -14.03 -6.14
#